data_AF-A0A1A6G017-F1
#
_entry.id   AF-A0A1A6G017-F1
#
_cell.length_a   1.000
_cell.length_b   1.000
_cell.length_c   1.000
_cell.angle_alpha   90.00
_cell.angle_beta   90.00
_cell.angle_gamma   90.00
#
_symmetry.space_group_name_H-M   'P 1'
#
loop_
_entity.id
_entity.type
_entity.pdbx_description
1 polymer ?
#
loop_
_entity_poly.entity_id
_entity_poly.type
_entity_poly.pdbx_seq_one_letter_code
_entity_poly.pdbx_strand_id
1 'polypeptide(L)'
;MGVNYEKYDNSLKIVNNAFCTTNCLPPLAKVICDNFGIVEELLATVHAITATKKTVDGSCGKLWCDDHRAAQNNILASTGIAKAGVRADIALNDNFVKLISWYDND
;
A
#
# COMPACT_ATOMS: atom_id res chain seq x y z
N MET A 1 -2.54 9.67 -8.97
CA MET A 1 -2.64 10.45 -10.24
C MET A 1 -2.54 9.51 -11.43
N GLY A 2 -3.21 9.80 -12.56
CA GLY A 2 -3.15 8.95 -13.77
C GLY A 2 -4.12 7.75 -13.82
N VAL A 3 -4.98 7.58 -12.81
CA VAL A 3 -5.91 6.43 -12.73
C VAL A 3 -7.36 6.86 -12.56
N ASN A 4 -7.65 7.82 -11.67
CA ASN A 4 -9.01 8.24 -11.33
C ASN A 4 -9.14 9.76 -11.12
N TYR A 5 -8.19 10.53 -11.65
CA TYR A 5 -8.12 11.98 -11.43
C TYR A 5 -9.30 12.72 -12.09
N GLU A 6 -9.92 12.14 -13.12
CA GLU A 6 -11.13 12.69 -13.74
C GLU A 6 -12.36 12.68 -12.84
N LYS A 7 -12.36 11.90 -11.75
CA LYS A 7 -13.46 11.83 -10.77
C LYS A 7 -13.40 12.95 -9.75
N TYR A 8 -12.39 13.81 -9.84
CA TYR A 8 -12.27 14.96 -8.99
C TYR A 8 -13.35 15.99 -9.34
N ASP A 9 -14.20 16.30 -8.38
CA ASP A 9 -15.17 17.39 -8.47
C ASP A 9 -14.77 18.53 -7.53
N ASN A 10 -14.99 19.78 -7.97
CA ASN A 10 -14.69 20.99 -7.20
C ASN A 10 -15.56 21.12 -5.94
N SER A 11 -16.61 20.31 -5.79
CA SER A 11 -17.38 20.19 -4.56
C SER A 11 -16.62 19.47 -3.43
N LEU A 12 -15.59 18.67 -3.76
CA LEU A 12 -14.78 17.93 -2.78
C LEU A 12 -13.79 18.87 -2.09
N LYS A 13 -14.11 19.25 -0.85
CA LYS A 13 -13.29 20.20 -0.06
C LYS A 13 -12.00 19.59 0.51
N ILE A 14 -11.98 18.27 0.73
CA ILE A 14 -10.84 17.56 1.31
C ILE A 14 -10.62 16.29 0.49
N VAL A 15 -9.41 16.14 -0.04
CA VAL A 15 -8.99 14.98 -0.82
C VAL A 15 -7.71 14.39 -0.25
N ASN A 16 -7.58 13.07 -0.34
CA ASN A 16 -6.37 12.34 0.04
C ASN A 16 -5.70 11.78 -1.22
N ASN A 17 -4.42 12.08 -1.43
CA ASN A 17 -3.66 11.58 -2.58
C ASN A 17 -3.20 10.11 -2.43
N ALA A 18 -3.85 9.35 -1.55
CA ALA A 18 -3.43 8.03 -1.12
C ALA A 18 -1.99 8.01 -0.59
N PHE A 19 -1.40 6.82 -0.44
CA PHE A 19 -0.02 6.64 0.00
C PHE A 19 0.88 6.13 -1.13
N CYS A 20 2.20 6.14 -0.92
CA CYS A 20 3.21 5.79 -1.92
C CYS A 20 2.91 4.48 -2.65
N THR A 21 2.65 3.39 -1.92
CA THR A 21 2.38 2.09 -2.54
C THR A 21 1.07 2.05 -3.32
N THR A 22 0.03 2.77 -2.88
CA THR A 22 -1.23 2.94 -3.62
C THR A 22 -1.11 3.94 -4.77
N ASN A 23 0.01 4.62 -4.96
CA ASN A 23 0.25 5.34 -6.22
C ASN A 23 1.06 4.51 -7.21
N CYS A 24 1.91 3.59 -6.74
CA CYS A 24 2.74 2.75 -7.61
C CYS A 24 1.98 1.62 -8.31
N LEU A 25 1.09 0.93 -7.60
CA LEU A 25 0.40 -0.26 -8.12
C LEU A 25 -0.74 0.06 -9.11
N PRO A 26 -1.58 1.08 -8.87
CA PRO A 26 -2.74 1.37 -9.70
C PRO A 26 -2.55 1.45 -11.22
N PRO A 27 -1.51 2.12 -11.76
CA PRO A 27 -1.34 2.20 -13.21
C PRO A 27 -1.09 0.83 -13.84
N LEU A 28 -0.34 -0.04 -13.15
CA LEU A 28 -0.04 -1.39 -13.62
C LEU A 28 -1.29 -2.27 -13.57
N ALA A 29 -2.00 -2.26 -12.43
CA ALA A 29 -3.22 -3.02 -12.25
C ALA A 29 -4.31 -2.60 -13.26
N LYS A 30 -4.41 -1.30 -13.57
CA LYS A 30 -5.34 -0.78 -14.59
C LYS A 30 -5.07 -1.35 -15.98
N VAL A 31 -3.81 -1.37 -16.43
CA VAL A 31 -3.45 -1.92 -17.75
C VAL A 31 -3.78 -3.41 -17.84
N ILE A 32 -3.50 -4.17 -16.78
CA ILE A 32 -3.78 -5.61 -16.76
C ILE A 32 -5.30 -5.86 -16.71
N CYS A 33 -6.02 -5.14 -15.87
CA CYS A 33 -7.47 -5.26 -15.73
C CYS A 33 -8.20 -4.92 -17.03
N ASP A 34 -7.81 -3.83 -17.71
CA ASP A 34 -8.47 -3.36 -18.93
C ASP A 34 -8.25 -4.32 -20.13
N ASN A 35 -7.13 -5.07 -20.16
CA ASN A 35 -6.78 -5.96 -21.28
C ASN A 35 -7.06 -7.45 -21.02
N PHE A 36 -6.91 -7.93 -19.79
CA PHE A 36 -6.91 -9.36 -19.46
C PHE A 36 -7.93 -9.74 -18.38
N GLY A 37 -8.37 -8.78 -17.57
CA GLY A 37 -9.16 -9.04 -16.37
C GLY A 37 -8.33 -9.66 -15.24
N ILE A 38 -8.67 -9.35 -14.00
CA ILE A 38 -7.99 -9.87 -12.80
C ILE A 38 -9.01 -10.68 -11.99
N VAL A 39 -8.71 -11.96 -11.75
CA VAL A 39 -9.56 -12.89 -10.97
C VAL A 39 -9.18 -12.90 -9.50
N GLU A 40 -7.87 -12.86 -9.19
CA GLU A 40 -7.31 -12.76 -7.85
C GLU A 40 -5.99 -11.98 -7.92
N GLU A 41 -5.64 -11.27 -6.86
CA GLU A 41 -4.38 -10.51 -6.80
C GLU A 41 -3.75 -10.61 -5.41
N LEU A 42 -2.43 -10.79 -5.41
CA LEU A 42 -1.58 -10.82 -4.22
C LEU A 42 -0.47 -9.78 -4.38
N LEU A 43 -0.43 -8.82 -3.45
CA LEU A 43 0.62 -7.81 -3.41
C LEU A 43 1.53 -8.00 -2.21
N ALA A 44 2.82 -8.12 -2.50
CA ALA A 44 3.91 -8.00 -1.55
C ALA A 44 4.79 -6.80 -1.93
N THR A 45 5.24 -6.02 -0.93
CA THR A 45 6.10 -4.85 -1.20
C THR A 45 7.34 -4.87 -0.34
N VAL A 46 8.49 -4.64 -0.96
CA VAL A 46 9.71 -4.27 -0.24
C VAL A 46 9.72 -2.75 -0.14
N HIS A 47 9.82 -2.22 1.07
CA HIS A 47 9.70 -0.79 1.33
C HIS A 47 10.91 -0.29 2.13
N ALA A 48 11.49 0.84 1.73
CA ALA A 48 12.58 1.44 2.50
C ALA A 48 12.12 1.90 3.90
N ILE A 49 13.03 1.94 4.87
CA ILE A 49 12.75 2.36 6.25
C ILE A 49 12.16 3.77 6.26
N THR A 50 11.08 3.96 7.03
CA THR A 50 10.39 5.25 7.19
C THR A 50 10.61 5.81 8.60
N ALA A 51 10.32 7.10 8.79
CA ALA A 51 10.48 7.79 10.08
C ALA A 51 9.64 7.21 11.23
N THR A 52 8.60 6.43 10.93
CA THR A 52 7.78 5.76 11.95
C THR A 52 8.45 4.50 12.51
N LYS A 53 9.51 4.00 11.86
CA LYS A 53 10.26 2.84 12.32
C LYS A 53 11.37 3.26 13.29
N LYS A 54 11.66 2.38 14.23
CA LYS A 54 12.59 2.66 15.31
C LYS A 54 14.02 2.31 14.95
N THR A 55 14.94 3.17 15.41
CA THR A 55 16.38 2.97 15.26
C THR A 55 16.95 1.98 16.26
N VAL A 56 16.21 1.63 17.32
CA VAL A 56 16.55 0.65 18.35
C VAL A 56 15.27 -0.03 18.81
N ASP A 57 15.39 -1.18 19.46
CA ASP A 57 14.22 -1.88 19.98
C ASP A 57 13.45 -1.02 21.00
N GLY A 58 12.12 -1.02 20.94
CA GLY A 58 11.29 -0.38 21.95
C GLY A 58 9.80 -0.33 21.58
N SER A 59 8.93 -0.09 22.55
CA SER A 59 7.46 -0.24 22.39
C SER A 59 6.80 0.74 21.40
N CYS A 60 6.20 0.23 20.33
CA CYS A 60 5.48 0.99 19.29
C CYS A 60 3.99 1.17 19.63
N GLY A 61 3.46 0.43 20.61
CA GLY A 61 2.09 0.57 21.15
C GLY A 61 0.96 0.25 20.17
N LYS A 62 1.27 -0.06 18.91
CA LYS A 62 0.31 -0.40 17.84
C LYS A 62 0.58 -1.79 17.26
N LEU A 63 1.82 -2.07 16.88
CA LEU A 63 2.22 -3.33 16.25
C LEU A 63 3.52 -3.82 16.90
N TRP A 64 3.53 -5.07 17.37
CA TRP A 64 4.70 -5.65 18.04
C TRP A 64 5.89 -5.84 17.10
N CYS A 65 5.66 -6.13 15.81
CA CYS A 65 6.74 -6.24 14.83
C CYS A 65 7.54 -4.94 14.68
N ASP A 66 6.90 -3.80 14.94
CA ASP A 66 7.50 -2.47 14.82
C ASP A 66 8.33 -2.09 16.06
N ASP A 67 8.37 -2.96 17.07
CA ASP A 67 9.19 -2.78 18.26
C ASP A 67 10.65 -3.13 17.99
N HIS A 68 10.95 -3.79 16.87
CA HIS A 68 12.31 -4.15 16.48
C HIS A 68 13.03 -2.99 15.78
N ARG A 69 14.35 -2.94 15.96
CA ARG A 69 15.27 -2.06 15.21
C ARG A 69 15.13 -2.35 13.72
N ALA A 70 14.66 -1.36 12.96
CA ALA A 70 14.39 -1.51 11.54
C ALA A 70 15.64 -1.57 10.67
N ALA A 71 16.73 -0.95 11.12
CA ALA A 71 17.98 -0.90 10.36
C ALA A 71 18.84 -2.18 10.45
N GLN A 72 18.29 -3.27 10.98
CA GLN A 72 19.00 -4.57 11.08
C GLN A 72 18.05 -5.76 10.91
N ASN A 73 16.76 -5.52 10.71
CA ASN A 73 15.73 -6.56 10.70
C ASN A 73 14.75 -6.34 9.55
N ASN A 74 14.37 -7.45 8.91
CA ASN A 74 13.25 -7.45 7.98
C ASN A 74 11.93 -7.45 8.78
N ILE A 75 11.31 -6.28 8.88
CA ILE A 75 10.07 -6.11 9.65
C ILE A 75 8.85 -6.39 8.77
N LEU A 76 8.05 -7.37 9.18
CA LEU A 76 6.75 -7.66 8.57
C LEU A 76 5.71 -6.61 9.00
N ALA A 77 5.17 -5.87 8.02
CA ALA A 77 4.09 -4.91 8.23
C ALA A 77 2.85 -5.19 7.33
N SER A 78 1.68 -4.82 7.87
CA SER A 78 0.41 -4.88 7.14
C SER A 78 0.05 -3.50 6.59
N THR A 79 -0.08 -3.37 5.26
CA THR A 79 -0.49 -2.15 4.55
C THR A 79 -1.98 -2.10 4.18
N GLY A 80 -2.63 -0.94 4.17
CA GLY A 80 -4.09 -0.83 3.93
C GLY A 80 -4.55 -0.97 2.47
N ILE A 81 -3.75 -1.55 1.58
CA ILE A 81 -3.88 -1.41 0.11
C ILE A 81 -5.21 -2.01 -0.42
N ALA A 82 -5.61 -3.17 0.10
CA ALA A 82 -6.76 -3.93 -0.39
C ALA A 82 -8.06 -3.10 -0.46
N LYS A 83 -8.33 -2.31 0.59
CA LYS A 83 -9.53 -1.46 0.67
C LYS A 83 -9.39 -0.16 -0.16
N ALA A 84 -8.17 0.24 -0.49
CA ALA A 84 -7.89 1.49 -1.16
C ALA A 84 -8.01 1.37 -2.69
N GLY A 85 -7.68 0.22 -3.28
CA GLY A 85 -7.84 0.00 -4.72
C GLY A 85 -9.30 0.03 -5.17
N VAL A 86 -10.21 -0.57 -4.39
CA VAL A 86 -11.66 -0.48 -4.60
C VAL A 86 -12.14 0.97 -4.65
N ARG A 87 -11.61 1.84 -3.78
CA ARG A 87 -11.95 3.29 -3.76
C ARG A 87 -11.30 4.09 -4.87
N ALA A 88 -10.22 3.58 -5.47
CA ALA A 88 -9.57 4.17 -6.61
C ALA A 88 -10.28 3.82 -7.94
N ASP A 89 -11.40 3.07 -7.88
CA ASP A 89 -12.11 2.54 -9.06
C ASP A 89 -11.22 1.72 -10.01
N ILE A 90 -10.17 1.14 -9.45
CA ILE A 90 -9.60 -0.06 -10.01
C ILE A 90 -10.39 -1.16 -9.35
N ALA A 91 -11.15 -1.92 -10.13
CA ALA A 91 -11.88 -3.07 -9.65
C ALA A 91 -10.89 -4.16 -9.21
N LEU A 92 -10.22 -3.92 -8.08
CA LEU A 92 -9.63 -4.97 -7.27
C LEU A 92 -10.84 -5.68 -6.66
N ASN A 93 -11.15 -6.85 -7.17
CA ASN A 93 -12.26 -7.67 -6.72
C ASN A 93 -12.14 -7.99 -5.21
N ASP A 94 -13.22 -8.53 -4.63
CA ASP A 94 -13.28 -8.92 -3.21
C ASP A 94 -12.26 -10.01 -2.83
N ASN A 95 -11.58 -10.62 -3.80
CA ASN A 95 -10.56 -11.66 -3.63
C ASN A 95 -9.12 -11.11 -3.56
N PHE A 96 -8.94 -9.81 -3.36
CA PHE A 96 -7.61 -9.24 -3.12
C PHE A 96 -7.09 -9.68 -1.75
N VAL A 97 -6.13 -10.60 -1.72
CA VAL A 97 -5.46 -11.04 -0.51
C VAL A 97 -4.14 -10.30 -0.38
N LYS A 98 -3.94 -9.61 0.74
CA LYS A 98 -2.71 -8.86 0.97
C LYS A 98 -1.76 -9.65 1.86
N LEU A 99 -0.57 -9.95 1.37
CA LEU A 99 0.50 -10.43 2.21
C LEU A 99 1.74 -9.54 2.05
N ILE A 100 2.01 -8.84 3.14
CA ILE A 100 3.36 -8.55 3.62
C ILE A 100 4.08 -7.37 2.93
N SER A 101 4.39 -6.35 3.75
CA SER A 101 5.50 -5.45 3.48
C SER A 101 6.70 -5.87 4.31
N TRP A 102 7.89 -5.93 3.71
CA TRP A 102 9.16 -6.05 4.42
C TRP A 102 9.95 -4.76 4.27
N TYR A 103 10.77 -4.43 5.28
CA TYR A 103 11.71 -3.33 5.18
C TYR A 103 13.09 -3.88 4.84
N ASP A 104 13.68 -3.37 3.75
CA ASP A 104 15.05 -3.71 3.35
C ASP A 104 16.04 -2.80 4.07
N ASN A 105 17.21 -3.35 4.36
CA ASN A 105 18.29 -2.69 5.06
C ASN A 105 19.58 -2.91 4.29
N ASP A 106 19.75 -2.14 3.22
CA ASP A 106 21.03 -1.99 2.51
C ASP A 106 22.14 -1.48 3.45
#